data_AF-A0A327WCQ5-F1
#
_entry.id   AF-A0A327WCQ5-F1
#
_cell.length_a   1.000
_cell.length_b   1.000
_cell.length_c   1.000
_cell.angle_alpha   90.00
_cell.angle_beta   90.00
_cell.angle_gamma   90.00
#
_symmetry.space_group_name_H-M   'P 1'
#
loop_
_entity.id
_entity.type
_entity.pdbx_description
1 polymer ?
#
loop_
_entity_poly.entity_id
_entity_poly.type
_entity_poly.pdbx_seq_one_letter_code
_entity_poly.pdbx_strand_id
1 'polypeptide(L)'
;MQHLENSIHANAEQDRICRSWLTVVEELRAENALLIRLLAAALSRTVTHEFVETAEKYQARFLIVEEGLLLLRHEIGAVREWLREQRTTSIPYTFHELQRDVDKTEQDFVTLRAHFLQFAGMNQ
;
A
#
# COMPACT_ATOMS: atom_id res chain seq x y z
N MET A 1 -3.19 -38.92 -5.46
CA MET A 1 -2.94 -37.94 -6.56
C MET A 1 -3.83 -36.70 -6.43
N GLN A 2 -5.15 -36.82 -6.22
CA GLN A 2 -6.06 -35.67 -6.05
C GLN A 2 -5.66 -34.63 -4.97
N HIS A 3 -5.12 -35.05 -3.82
CA HIS A 3 -4.67 -34.10 -2.78
C HIS A 3 -3.46 -33.24 -3.19
N LEU A 4 -2.58 -33.76 -4.07
CA LEU A 4 -1.43 -33.00 -4.55
C LEU A 4 -1.87 -31.95 -5.59
N GLU A 5 -2.77 -32.33 -6.50
CA GLU A 5 -3.32 -31.43 -7.51
C GLU A 5 -4.09 -30.27 -6.87
N ASN A 6 -4.93 -30.58 -5.86
CA ASN A 6 -5.67 -29.55 -5.12
C ASN A 6 -4.74 -28.57 -4.37
N SER A 7 -3.61 -29.04 -3.84
CA SER A 7 -2.62 -28.19 -3.16
C SER A 7 -1.85 -27.29 -4.12
N ILE A 8 -1.51 -27.79 -5.31
CA ILE A 8 -0.80 -27.02 -6.34
C ILE A 8 -1.69 -25.90 -6.89
N HIS A 9 -2.96 -26.18 -7.14
CA HIS A 9 -3.93 -25.18 -7.59
C HIS A 9 -4.18 -24.09 -6.54
N ALA A 10 -4.26 -24.46 -5.26
CA ALA A 10 -4.41 -23.49 -4.16
C ALA A 10 -3.19 -22.56 -4.04
N ASN A 11 -1.98 -23.09 -4.12
CA ASN A 11 -0.75 -22.28 -4.05
C ASN A 11 -0.59 -21.35 -5.26
N ALA A 12 -0.95 -21.83 -6.47
CA ALA A 12 -0.91 -21.01 -7.68
C ALA A 12 -1.92 -19.84 -7.60
N GLU A 13 -3.10 -20.09 -7.06
CA GLU A 13 -4.10 -19.03 -6.84
C GLU A 13 -3.64 -18.01 -5.79
N GLN A 14 -3.03 -18.48 -4.69
CA GLN A 14 -2.45 -17.59 -3.68
C GLN A 14 -1.30 -16.74 -4.24
N ASP A 15 -0.39 -17.29 -5.06
CA ASP A 15 0.65 -16.48 -5.71
C ASP A 15 0.04 -15.46 -6.68
N ARG A 16 -1.02 -15.82 -7.40
CA ARG A 16 -1.74 -14.90 -8.31
C ARG A 16 -2.30 -13.71 -7.54
N ILE A 17 -2.97 -13.96 -6.42
CA ILE A 17 -3.52 -12.91 -5.56
C ILE A 17 -2.40 -12.06 -4.96
N CYS A 18 -1.33 -12.66 -4.43
CA CYS A 18 -0.20 -11.89 -3.90
C CYS A 18 0.45 -11.00 -4.97
N ARG A 19 0.53 -11.44 -6.23
CA ARG A 19 0.97 -10.57 -7.34
C ARG A 19 0.02 -9.40 -7.54
N SER A 20 -1.29 -9.63 -7.48
CA SER A 20 -2.30 -8.57 -7.56
C SER A 20 -2.11 -7.54 -6.45
N TRP A 21 -1.92 -7.99 -5.20
CA TRP A 21 -1.68 -7.07 -4.08
C TRP A 21 -0.37 -6.30 -4.24
N LEU A 22 0.70 -6.92 -4.75
CA LEU A 22 1.94 -6.21 -5.04
C LEU A 22 1.73 -5.12 -6.10
N THR A 23 0.93 -5.37 -7.13
CA THR A 23 0.56 -4.33 -8.11
C THR A 23 -0.15 -3.17 -7.43
N VAL A 24 -1.16 -3.44 -6.60
CA VAL A 24 -1.89 -2.41 -5.84
C VAL A 24 -0.93 -1.60 -4.96
N VAL A 25 -0.04 -2.26 -4.24
CA VAL A 25 0.95 -1.58 -3.38
C VAL A 25 1.87 -0.66 -4.19
N GLU A 26 2.38 -1.10 -5.34
CA GLU A 26 3.25 -0.24 -6.17
C GLU A 26 2.49 0.93 -6.80
N GLU A 27 1.22 0.74 -7.18
CA GLU A 27 0.34 1.82 -7.65
C GLU A 27 0.10 2.87 -6.55
N LEU A 28 -0.23 2.45 -5.33
CA LEU A 28 -0.40 3.34 -4.18
C LEU A 28 0.88 4.09 -3.84
N ARG A 29 2.06 3.44 -3.92
CA ARG A 29 3.35 4.10 -3.71
C ARG A 29 3.65 5.15 -4.77
N ALA A 30 3.41 4.83 -6.04
CA ALA A 30 3.58 5.78 -7.13
C ALA A 30 2.65 7.00 -6.93
N GLU A 31 1.40 6.77 -6.53
CA GLU A 31 0.47 7.84 -6.24
C GLU A 31 0.87 8.67 -5.02
N ASN A 32 1.30 8.04 -3.92
CA ASN A 32 1.80 8.74 -2.73
C ASN A 32 2.98 9.66 -3.07
N ALA A 33 3.92 9.18 -3.89
CA ALA A 33 5.03 9.99 -4.39
C ALA A 33 4.57 11.19 -5.22
N LEU A 34 3.50 11.06 -6.00
CA LEU A 34 2.88 12.19 -6.71
C LEU A 34 2.26 13.19 -5.72
N LEU A 35 1.53 12.73 -4.71
CA LEU A 35 0.93 13.62 -3.70
C LEU A 35 1.98 14.41 -2.92
N ILE A 36 3.12 13.79 -2.57
CA ILE A 36 4.26 14.47 -1.94
C ILE A 36 4.82 15.57 -2.86
N ARG A 37 4.95 15.31 -4.16
CA ARG A 37 5.39 16.33 -5.13
C ARG A 37 4.39 17.46 -5.26
N LEU A 38 3.09 17.15 -5.26
CA LEU A 38 2.03 18.17 -5.28
C LEU A 38 2.05 19.02 -4.01
N LEU A 39 2.28 18.42 -2.85
CA LEU A 39 2.42 19.14 -1.58
C LEU A 39 3.60 20.12 -1.64
N ALA A 40 4.76 19.67 -2.13
CA ALA A 40 5.93 20.52 -2.31
C ALA A 40 5.64 21.68 -3.29
N ALA A 41 4.92 21.42 -4.38
CA ALA A 41 4.50 22.46 -5.32
C ALA A 41 3.53 23.46 -4.69
N ALA A 42 2.57 23.00 -3.88
CA ALA A 42 1.63 23.87 -3.19
C ALA A 42 2.32 24.76 -2.14
N LEU A 43 3.27 24.21 -1.38
CA LEU A 43 4.11 24.95 -0.44
C LEU A 43 4.94 26.04 -1.13
N SER A 44 5.39 25.82 -2.37
CA SER A 44 6.14 26.85 -3.11
C SER A 44 5.30 28.08 -3.50
N ARG A 45 3.97 27.96 -3.48
CA ARG A 45 3.03 29.01 -3.93
C ARG A 45 2.35 29.75 -2.78
N THR A 46 2.24 29.11 -1.62
CA THR A 46 1.48 29.63 -0.48
C THR A 46 2.30 29.54 0.80
N VAL A 47 2.52 30.68 1.46
CA VAL A 47 3.37 30.80 2.67
C VAL A 47 2.61 31.32 3.90
N THR A 48 1.28 31.08 3.97
CA THR A 48 0.55 31.38 5.21
C THR A 48 0.88 30.34 6.27
N HIS A 49 1.00 30.77 7.53
CA HIS A 49 1.33 29.89 8.64
C HIS A 49 0.35 28.72 8.79
N GLU A 50 -0.96 29.00 8.66
CA GLU A 50 -2.02 27.98 8.71
C GLU A 50 -1.89 26.92 7.60
N PHE A 51 -1.49 27.34 6.39
CA PHE A 51 -1.25 26.43 5.28
C PHE A 51 -0.05 25.52 5.57
N VAL A 52 1.05 26.10 6.08
CA VAL A 52 2.27 25.35 6.43
C VAL A 52 1.98 24.31 7.50
N GLU A 53 1.27 24.67 8.57
CA GLU A 53 0.92 23.73 9.65
C GLU A 53 0.06 22.55 9.12
N THR A 54 -0.87 22.84 8.21
CA THR A 54 -1.70 21.80 7.59
C THR A 54 -0.89 20.94 6.63
N ALA A 55 0.03 21.54 5.88
CA ALA A 55 0.95 20.85 4.98
C ALA A 55 1.88 19.87 5.71
N GLU A 56 2.42 20.26 6.87
CA GLU A 56 3.24 19.38 7.71
C GLU A 56 2.46 18.14 8.18
N LYS A 57 1.18 18.31 8.53
CA LYS A 57 0.29 17.18 8.88
C LYS A 57 0.14 16.21 7.71
N TYR A 58 -0.02 16.71 6.48
CA TYR A 58 -0.07 15.86 5.29
C TYR A 58 1.27 15.19 4.98
N GLN A 59 2.39 15.91 5.11
CA GLN A 59 3.72 15.34 4.92
C GLN A 59 3.96 14.16 5.86
N ALA A 60 3.66 14.30 7.15
CA ALA A 60 3.78 13.22 8.12
C ALA A 60 2.90 12.01 7.75
N ARG A 61 1.66 12.25 7.30
CA ARG A 61 0.76 11.17 6.86
C ARG A 61 1.27 10.45 5.62
N PHE A 62 1.84 11.15 4.64
CA PHE A 62 2.41 10.52 3.45
C PHE A 62 3.64 9.67 3.77
N LEU A 63 4.46 10.07 4.74
CA LEU A 63 5.59 9.26 5.22
C LEU A 63 5.11 7.97 5.90
N ILE A 64 4.11 8.07 6.79
CA ILE A 64 3.52 6.90 7.45
C ILE A 64 2.93 5.93 6.42
N VAL A 65 2.24 6.44 5.41
CA VAL A 65 1.72 5.63 4.30
C VAL A 65 2.85 4.93 3.54
N GLU A 66 3.94 5.63 3.19
CA GLU A 66 5.06 5.03 2.48
C GLU A 66 5.70 3.89 3.29
N GLU A 67 5.93 4.12 4.58
CA GLU A 67 6.46 3.10 5.48
C GLU A 67 5.53 1.88 5.57
N GLY A 68 4.23 2.10 5.71
CA GLY A 68 3.22 1.04 5.71
C GLY A 68 3.19 0.23 4.41
N LEU A 69 3.25 0.90 3.26
CA LEU A 69 3.29 0.26 1.95
C LEU A 69 4.57 -0.56 1.74
N LEU A 70 5.73 -0.07 2.22
CA LEU A 70 6.99 -0.81 2.17
C LEU A 70 6.95 -2.07 3.04
N LEU A 71 6.36 -1.98 4.23
CA LEU A 71 6.17 -3.13 5.10
C LEU A 71 5.24 -4.16 4.43
N LEU A 72 4.08 -3.73 3.95
CA LEU A 72 3.11 -4.61 3.31
C LEU A 72 3.71 -5.31 2.07
N ARG A 73 4.48 -4.59 1.25
CA ARG A 73 5.25 -5.16 0.13
C ARG A 73 6.20 -6.26 0.58
N HIS A 74 6.94 -6.03 1.67
CA HIS A 74 7.87 -7.01 2.23
C HIS A 74 7.13 -8.26 2.72
N GLU A 75 6.01 -8.09 3.44
CA GLU A 75 5.22 -9.20 3.99
C GLU A 75 4.57 -10.05 2.89
N ILE A 76 3.99 -9.41 1.87
CA ILE A 76 3.47 -10.10 0.69
C ILE A 76 4.60 -10.83 -0.05
N GLY A 77 5.76 -10.19 -0.20
CA GLY A 77 6.95 -10.79 -0.80
C GLY A 77 7.42 -12.05 -0.06
N ALA A 78 7.42 -12.01 1.27
CA ALA A 78 7.78 -13.15 2.12
C ALA A 78 6.80 -14.32 1.95
N VAL A 79 5.49 -14.05 1.88
CA VAL A 79 4.48 -15.10 1.61
C VAL A 79 4.66 -15.71 0.23
N ARG A 80 4.95 -14.90 -0.79
CA ARG A 80 5.21 -15.42 -2.15
C ARG A 80 6.45 -16.32 -2.21
N GLU A 81 7.53 -15.93 -1.54
CA GLU A 81 8.73 -16.76 -1.50
C GLU A 81 8.45 -18.08 -0.76
N TRP A 82 7.71 -18.03 0.35
CA TRP A 82 7.25 -19.23 1.06
C TRP A 82 6.41 -20.15 0.17
N LEU A 83 5.48 -19.60 -0.63
CA LEU A 83 4.66 -20.37 -1.58
C LEU A 83 5.50 -21.05 -2.66
N ARG A 84 6.56 -20.41 -3.14
CA ARG A 84 7.46 -20.94 -4.17
C ARG A 84 8.36 -22.06 -3.65
N GLU A 85 8.90 -21.87 -2.45
CA GLU A 85 9.84 -22.80 -1.85
C GLU A 85 9.15 -24.02 -1.22
N GLN A 86 7.81 -24.03 -1.16
CA GLN A 86 6.99 -25.08 -0.54
C GLN A 86 7.52 -25.48 0.84
N ARG A 87 7.99 -24.49 1.61
CA ARG A 87 8.65 -24.76 2.88
C ARG A 87 7.67 -25.42 3.85
N THR A 88 8.14 -26.46 4.54
CA THR A 88 7.41 -27.11 5.64
C THR A 88 7.35 -26.24 6.91
N THR A 89 8.00 -25.08 6.91
CA THR A 89 7.96 -24.11 8.01
C THR A 89 6.64 -23.37 8.04
N SER A 90 6.27 -22.85 9.22
CA SER A 90 5.06 -22.04 9.39
C SER A 90 4.99 -20.89 8.39
N ILE A 91 3.80 -20.65 7.84
CA ILE A 91 3.51 -19.50 6.98
C ILE A 91 3.85 -18.23 7.78
N PRO A 92 4.63 -17.30 7.21
CA PRO A 92 5.08 -16.12 7.95
C PRO A 92 3.93 -15.18 8.36
N TYR A 93 2.86 -15.13 7.56
CA TYR A 93 1.67 -14.31 7.78
C TYR A 93 0.42 -15.04 7.32
N THR A 94 -0.73 -14.85 7.97
CA THR A 94 -1.95 -15.43 7.43
C THR A 94 -2.42 -14.63 6.21
N PHE A 95 -2.89 -15.35 5.19
CA PHE A 95 -3.39 -14.74 3.97
C PHE A 95 -4.57 -13.78 4.21
N HIS A 96 -5.39 -14.09 5.23
CA HIS A 96 -6.52 -13.26 5.64
C HIS A 96 -6.07 -11.93 6.27
N GLU A 97 -5.00 -11.93 7.07
CA GLU A 97 -4.43 -10.69 7.63
C GLU A 97 -3.91 -9.81 6.50
N LEU A 98 -3.15 -10.36 5.55
CA LEU A 98 -2.64 -9.60 4.41
C LEU A 98 -3.76 -8.99 3.55
N GLN A 99 -4.82 -9.76 3.25
CA GLN A 99 -5.97 -9.23 2.52
C GLN A 99 -6.58 -8.03 3.24
N ARG A 100 -6.85 -8.17 4.55
CA ARG A 100 -7.41 -7.10 5.36
C ARG A 100 -6.50 -5.87 5.39
N ASP A 101 -5.20 -6.08 5.49
CA ASP A 101 -4.23 -5.00 5.61
C ASP A 101 -4.05 -4.25 4.26
N VAL A 102 -4.13 -4.96 3.12
CA VAL A 102 -4.23 -4.36 1.78
C VAL A 102 -5.51 -3.53 1.65
N ASP A 103 -6.67 -4.11 1.92
CA ASP A 103 -7.97 -3.43 1.78
C ASP A 103 -8.05 -2.18 2.65
N LYS A 104 -7.58 -2.30 3.90
CA LYS A 104 -7.53 -1.17 4.83
C LYS A 104 -6.61 -0.07 4.33
N THR A 105 -5.42 -0.42 3.86
CA THR A 105 -4.44 0.55 3.36
C THR A 105 -4.98 1.29 2.14
N GLU A 106 -5.63 0.58 1.21
CA GLU A 106 -6.25 1.19 0.04
C GLU A 106 -7.36 2.18 0.43
N GLN A 107 -8.27 1.79 1.33
CA GLN A 107 -9.37 2.64 1.78
C GLN A 107 -8.87 3.88 2.55
N ASP A 108 -7.90 3.70 3.44
CA ASP A 108 -7.31 4.78 4.22
C ASP A 108 -6.54 5.76 3.29
N PHE A 109 -5.88 5.24 2.25
CA PHE A 109 -5.18 6.04 1.24
C PHE A 109 -6.14 6.86 0.37
N VAL A 110 -7.22 6.27 -0.14
CA VAL A 110 -8.24 6.97 -0.93
C VAL A 110 -8.82 8.16 -0.16
N THR A 111 -9.09 7.96 1.13
CA THR A 111 -9.61 8.99 2.03
C THR A 111 -8.57 10.11 2.23
N LEU A 112 -7.32 9.76 2.51
CA LEU A 112 -6.22 10.71 2.63
C LEU A 112 -6.05 11.54 1.35
N ARG A 113 -6.04 10.89 0.19
CA ARG A 113 -5.91 11.54 -1.12
C ARG A 113 -7.01 12.57 -1.34
N ALA A 114 -8.27 12.17 -1.13
CA ALA A 114 -9.42 13.05 -1.35
C ALA A 114 -9.32 14.31 -0.48
N HIS A 115 -9.01 14.15 0.81
CA HIS A 115 -8.84 15.28 1.72
C HIS A 115 -7.67 16.18 1.33
N PHE A 116 -6.56 15.59 0.90
CA PHE A 116 -5.40 16.34 0.45
C PHE A 116 -5.68 17.17 -0.81
N LEU A 117 -6.33 16.59 -1.82
CA LEU A 117 -6.64 17.29 -3.07
C LEU A 117 -7.57 18.48 -2.82
N GLN A 118 -8.56 18.31 -1.93
CA GLN A 118 -9.42 19.39 -1.47
C GLN A 118 -8.62 20.50 -0.77
N PHE A 119 -7.72 20.13 0.15
CA PHE A 119 -6.82 21.07 0.83
C PHE A 119 -5.91 21.83 -0.15
N ALA A 120 -5.33 21.13 -1.12
CA ALA A 120 -4.41 21.71 -2.11
C ALA A 120 -5.12 22.61 -3.15
N GLY A 121 -6.45 22.75 -3.07
CA GLY A 121 -7.25 23.52 -4.03
C GLY A 121 -7.29 22.87 -5.42
N MET A 122 -7.02 21.57 -5.50
CA MET A 122 -7.09 20.79 -6.73
C MET A 122 -8.42 20.06 -6.78
N ASN A 123 -9.48 20.76 -7.16
CA ASN A 123 -10.74 20.12 -7.51
C ASN A 123 -10.55 19.38 -8.85
N GLN A 124 -11.03 18.13 -8.91
CA GLN A 124 -11.16 17.38 -10.17
C GLN A 124 -12.17 18.04 -11.10
#